data_AF-A0A7K9NLU7-F1
#
_entry.id   AF-A0A7K9NLU7-F1
#
_cell.length_a   1.000
_cell.length_b   1.000
_cell.length_c   1.000
_cell.angle_alpha   90.00
_cell.angle_beta   90.00
_cell.angle_gamma   90.00
#
_symmetry.space_group_name_H-M   'P 1'
#
loop_
_entity.id
_entity.type
_entity.pdbx_description
1 polymer ?
#
loop_
_entity_poly.entity_id
_entity_poly.type
_entity_poly.pdbx_seq_one_letter_code
_entity_poly.pdbx_strand_id
1 'polypeptide(L)'
;QIRELVPESQAYMDLLAFERKLDQTIMRKRLDIQEALKRPIKQKRKLRIFISNTFNPAKSDAEDGEGTVASWELRVEGRLLEDSALSKYDATKQKRKFSSFFKSLVIELDKDLYGPDNHLVEWHRTATTQETDGFQVKRPGDVNVRCTVLLMLDYQPPQFKLDPRLARLLGIHTQTRPVIIQALWQYIKTHKLQDPHEREFVICDKYLQQIFESQRMKFSEIPQRLHALLMPPEPIIINHVISVDPNDQKKTACYDIDVEVDDTLKTQMNSFLLSTASQQEIAALDNKIHETIETINQLKTQREFMLSFARDPQGFINDWLQSQCRDLKTMTDVVGNPEEERRAEFYFQPWAQEAVCRYFYSKVQQRRQELEQALGIRNT
;
A
#
# COMPACT_ATOMS: atom_id res chain seq x y z
N GLN A 1 -9.20 -44.01 7.58
CA GLN A 1 -8.59 -45.00 8.47
C GLN A 1 -8.20 -44.45 9.85
N ILE A 2 -7.17 -43.60 10.10
CA ILE A 2 -7.02 -43.01 11.48
C ILE A 2 -8.29 -42.29 11.90
N ARG A 3 -8.89 -41.56 10.96
CA ARG A 3 -10.11 -40.79 11.21
C ARG A 3 -11.34 -41.60 11.63
N GLU A 4 -11.37 -42.88 11.27
CA GLU A 4 -12.46 -43.79 11.62
C GLU A 4 -12.18 -44.50 12.96
N LEU A 5 -10.92 -44.47 13.42
CA LEU A 5 -10.47 -45.11 14.65
C LEU A 5 -10.51 -44.15 15.85
N VAL A 6 -10.37 -42.84 15.62
CA VAL A 6 -10.34 -41.81 16.67
C VAL A 6 -11.35 -40.70 16.32
N PRO A 7 -12.49 -40.61 17.03
CA PRO A 7 -13.57 -39.68 16.68
C PRO A 7 -13.17 -38.20 16.78
N GLU A 8 -12.25 -37.85 17.67
CA GLU A 8 -11.75 -36.48 17.87
C GLU A 8 -10.98 -35.94 16.66
N SER A 9 -10.51 -36.82 15.78
CA SER A 9 -9.83 -36.43 14.55
C SER A 9 -10.74 -35.62 13.61
N GLN A 10 -12.06 -35.81 13.68
CA GLN A 10 -13.01 -35.01 12.90
C GLN A 10 -13.03 -33.56 13.39
N ALA A 11 -12.97 -33.33 14.70
CA ALA A 11 -12.89 -31.97 15.26
C ALA A 11 -11.61 -31.26 14.80
N TYR A 12 -10.47 -31.97 14.73
CA TYR A 12 -9.24 -31.42 14.15
C TYR A 12 -9.40 -31.03 12.67
N MET A 13 -10.07 -31.87 11.88
CA MET A 13 -10.35 -31.56 10.46
C MET A 13 -11.27 -30.34 10.30
N ASP A 14 -12.25 -30.19 11.18
CA ASP A 14 -13.15 -29.03 11.19
C ASP A 14 -12.40 -27.75 11.59
N LEU A 15 -11.46 -27.84 12.54
CA LEU A 15 -10.56 -26.73 12.88
C LEU A 15 -9.69 -26.31 11.69
N LEU A 16 -9.12 -27.24 10.92
CA LEU A 16 -8.39 -26.93 9.67
C LEU A 16 -9.28 -26.30 8.59
N ALA A 17 -10.56 -26.67 8.54
CA ALA A 17 -11.51 -26.04 7.61
C ALA A 17 -11.87 -24.62 8.04
N PHE A 18 -12.00 -24.39 9.35
CA PHE A 18 -12.25 -23.08 9.93
C PHE A 18 -11.03 -22.14 9.78
N GLU A 19 -9.83 -22.63 10.10
CA GLU A 19 -8.57 -21.89 9.98
C GLU A 19 -8.35 -21.40 8.53
N ARG A 20 -8.49 -22.27 7.53
CA ARG A 20 -8.46 -21.86 6.11
C ARG A 20 -9.44 -20.72 5.77
N LYS A 21 -10.66 -20.73 6.32
CA LYS A 21 -11.65 -19.66 6.08
C LYS A 21 -11.27 -18.36 6.80
N LEU A 22 -10.73 -18.50 8.01
CA LEU A 22 -10.25 -17.38 8.81
C LEU A 22 -9.08 -16.68 8.09
N ASP A 23 -8.09 -17.43 7.64
CA ASP A 23 -6.92 -16.90 6.93
C ASP A 23 -7.29 -16.22 5.61
N GLN A 24 -8.19 -16.84 4.83
CA GLN A 24 -8.74 -16.21 3.62
C GLN A 24 -9.41 -14.86 3.94
N THR A 25 -10.15 -14.80 5.04
CA THR A 25 -10.84 -13.57 5.47
C THR A 25 -9.84 -12.52 5.95
N ILE A 26 -8.85 -12.91 6.75
CA ILE A 26 -7.79 -12.01 7.24
C ILE A 26 -7.00 -11.46 6.06
N MET A 27 -6.57 -12.32 5.12
CA MET A 27 -5.81 -11.90 3.94
C MET A 27 -6.61 -10.96 3.05
N ARG A 28 -7.88 -11.28 2.80
CA ARG A 28 -8.79 -10.37 2.06
C ARG A 28 -8.90 -9.01 2.77
N LYS A 29 -9.12 -9.00 4.09
CA LYS A 29 -9.23 -7.76 4.86
C LYS A 29 -7.93 -6.98 4.91
N ARG A 30 -6.78 -7.66 4.95
CA ARG A 30 -5.47 -7.03 4.84
C ARG A 30 -5.31 -6.30 3.50
N LEU A 31 -5.70 -6.94 2.39
CA LEU A 31 -5.68 -6.33 1.07
C LEU A 31 -6.67 -5.16 0.95
N ASP A 32 -7.90 -5.31 1.48
CA ASP A 32 -8.90 -4.24 1.54
C ASP A 32 -8.34 -3.01 2.28
N ILE A 33 -7.68 -3.23 3.42
CA ILE A 33 -7.05 -2.17 4.23
C ILE A 33 -5.89 -1.53 3.48
N GLN A 34 -5.03 -2.31 2.81
CA GLN A 34 -3.94 -1.77 2.00
C GLN A 34 -4.45 -0.90 0.85
N GLU A 35 -5.51 -1.31 0.16
CA GLU A 35 -6.13 -0.52 -0.91
C GLU A 35 -6.78 0.76 -0.37
N ALA A 36 -7.49 0.66 0.75
CA ALA A 36 -8.08 1.83 1.41
C ALA A 36 -7.01 2.83 1.88
N LEU A 37 -5.87 2.36 2.39
CA LEU A 37 -4.75 3.23 2.80
C LEU A 37 -4.12 4.02 1.64
N LYS A 38 -4.19 3.51 0.40
CA LYS A 38 -3.75 4.28 -0.79
C LYS A 38 -4.64 5.48 -1.08
N ARG A 39 -5.87 5.50 -0.55
CA ARG A 39 -6.84 6.59 -0.70
C ARG A 39 -7.18 7.15 0.69
N PRO A 40 -6.24 7.87 1.32
CA PRO A 40 -6.44 8.34 2.69
C PRO A 40 -7.69 9.22 2.76
N ILE A 41 -8.57 8.89 3.69
CA ILE A 41 -9.76 9.69 3.97
C ILE A 41 -9.31 10.92 4.75
N LYS A 42 -9.69 12.09 4.25
CA LYS A 42 -9.44 13.38 4.90
C LYS A 42 -10.71 13.82 5.60
N GLN A 43 -10.57 14.36 6.80
CA GLN A 43 -11.66 15.00 7.54
C GLN A 43 -11.45 16.51 7.52
N LYS A 44 -12.53 17.27 7.29
CA LYS A 44 -12.50 18.72 7.42
C LYS A 44 -12.59 19.11 8.89
N ARG A 45 -11.68 19.99 9.32
CA ARG A 45 -11.61 20.54 10.68
C ARG A 45 -11.46 22.05 10.57
N LYS A 46 -11.87 22.78 11.61
CA LYS A 46 -11.67 24.23 11.67
C LYS A 46 -10.32 24.55 12.29
N LEU A 47 -9.48 25.28 11.56
CA LEU A 47 -8.27 25.90 12.08
C LEU A 47 -8.60 27.36 12.40
N ARG A 48 -8.44 27.75 13.67
CA ARG A 48 -8.60 29.13 14.09
C ARG A 48 -7.27 29.86 14.01
N ILE A 49 -7.26 30.99 13.33
CA ILE A 49 -6.10 31.87 13.15
C ILE A 49 -6.32 33.11 14.00
N PHE A 50 -5.30 33.46 14.77
CA PHE A 50 -5.25 34.63 15.63
C PHE A 50 -4.26 35.63 15.06
N ILE A 51 -4.72 36.83 14.77
CA ILE A 51 -3.88 37.95 14.37
C ILE A 51 -3.96 39.00 15.47
N SER A 52 -2.83 39.28 16.10
CA SER A 52 -2.72 40.30 17.15
C SER A 52 -1.51 41.17 16.91
N ASN A 53 -1.62 42.44 17.26
CA ASN A 53 -0.50 43.36 17.24
C ASN A 53 -0.27 44.00 18.61
N THR A 54 0.99 44.28 18.92
CA THR A 54 1.42 44.97 20.14
C THR A 54 2.31 46.14 19.73
N PHE A 55 2.10 47.31 20.32
CA PHE A 55 2.91 48.50 20.08
C PHE A 55 3.75 48.84 21.32
N ASN A 56 5.05 49.00 21.12
CA ASN A 56 6.01 49.38 22.14
C ASN A 56 6.45 50.82 21.86
N PRO A 57 6.00 51.80 22.68
CA PRO A 57 6.41 53.19 22.51
C PRO A 57 7.90 53.39 22.81
N ALA A 58 8.49 54.42 22.21
CA ALA A 58 9.87 54.80 22.49
C ALA A 58 10.02 55.24 23.96
N LYS A 59 11.09 54.81 24.64
CA LYS A 59 11.45 55.31 25.98
C LYS A 59 12.70 56.19 25.87
N SER A 60 12.60 57.40 26.41
CA SER A 60 13.65 58.43 26.40
C SER A 60 14.73 58.24 27.46
N ASP A 61 14.51 57.41 28.49
CA ASP A 61 15.37 57.38 29.67
C ASP A 61 15.85 55.96 29.99
N ALA A 62 17.08 55.65 29.60
CA ALA A 62 17.89 54.60 30.20
C ALA A 62 19.19 55.27 30.69
N GLU A 63 19.50 55.12 31.99
CA GLU A 63 20.73 55.64 32.61
C GLU A 63 22.02 55.03 32.01
N ASP A 64 21.90 54.04 31.10
CA ASP A 64 22.99 53.38 30.36
C ASP A 64 23.02 53.69 28.84
N GLY A 65 22.43 54.80 28.38
CA GLY A 65 22.84 55.44 27.10
C GLY A 65 22.30 54.86 25.79
N GLU A 66 21.43 53.85 25.78
CA GLU A 66 20.70 53.43 24.56
C GLU A 66 19.19 53.66 24.70
N GLY A 67 18.70 54.75 24.07
CA GLY A 67 17.26 55.00 23.93
C GLY A 67 16.58 53.95 23.04
N THR A 68 15.34 53.58 23.36
CA THR A 68 14.60 52.57 22.59
C THR A 68 13.71 53.21 21.53
N VAL A 69 13.81 52.74 20.28
CA VAL A 69 12.98 53.22 19.17
C VAL A 69 11.58 52.59 19.25
N ALA A 70 10.54 53.39 18.93
CA ALA A 70 9.18 52.90 18.85
C ALA A 70 9.07 51.74 17.86
N SER A 71 8.39 50.67 18.24
CA SER A 71 8.26 49.48 17.42
C SER A 71 6.91 48.81 17.59
N TRP A 72 6.46 48.15 16.54
CA TRP A 72 5.29 47.29 16.59
C TRP A 72 5.70 45.84 16.37
N GLU A 73 4.85 44.95 16.86
CA GLU A 73 4.99 43.52 16.75
C GLU A 73 3.67 42.93 16.26
N LEU A 74 3.70 42.17 15.17
CA LEU A 74 2.57 41.42 14.63
C LEU A 74 2.79 39.94 14.92
N ARG A 75 1.78 39.28 15.50
CA ARG A 75 1.74 37.84 15.70
C ARG A 75 0.61 37.22 14.88
N VAL A 76 0.95 36.20 14.12
CA VAL A 76 0.02 35.34 13.39
C VAL A 76 0.17 33.94 13.96
N GLU A 77 -0.80 33.52 14.77
CA GLU A 77 -0.81 32.23 15.45
C GLU A 77 -2.02 31.41 14.98
N GLY A 78 -2.02 30.11 15.23
CA GLY A 78 -3.24 29.36 15.02
C GLY A 78 -3.33 28.05 15.78
N ARG A 79 -4.56 27.57 15.91
CA ARG A 79 -4.89 26.37 16.67
C ARG A 79 -6.02 25.62 16.01
N LEU A 80 -5.82 24.31 15.84
CA LEU A 80 -6.89 23.42 15.39
C LEU A 80 -7.98 23.33 16.46
N LEU A 81 -9.23 23.59 16.08
CA LEU A 81 -10.36 23.43 16.97
C LEU A 81 -10.70 21.93 17.06
N GLU A 82 -10.60 21.40 18.27
CA GLU A 82 -11.02 20.04 18.58
C GLU A 82 -12.51 20.02 18.94
N ASP A 83 -13.20 18.97 18.50
CA ASP A 83 -14.59 18.76 18.87
C ASP A 83 -14.65 18.23 20.32
N SER A 84 -15.27 18.99 21.22
CA SER A 84 -15.23 18.75 22.67
C SER A 84 -15.81 17.39 23.09
N ALA A 85 -16.55 16.71 22.20
CA ALA A 85 -17.10 15.38 22.46
C ALA A 85 -16.07 14.24 22.33
N LEU A 86 -14.96 14.45 21.59
CA LEU A 86 -13.96 13.42 21.29
C LEU A 86 -12.69 13.51 22.16
N SER A 87 -12.51 14.59 22.94
CA SER A 87 -11.25 14.92 23.61
C SER A 87 -10.96 14.13 24.90
N LYS A 88 -11.92 13.36 25.44
CA LYS A 88 -11.73 12.65 26.73
C LYS A 88 -10.82 11.43 26.67
N TYR A 89 -10.50 10.90 25.49
CA TYR A 89 -9.74 9.65 25.34
C TYR A 89 -8.32 9.81 24.79
N ASP A 90 -7.88 11.02 24.42
CA ASP A 90 -6.71 11.18 23.54
C ASP A 90 -5.81 12.37 23.90
N ALA A 91 -5.52 12.54 25.20
CA ALA A 91 -4.68 13.62 25.73
C ALA A 91 -3.17 13.49 25.37
N THR A 92 -2.76 12.36 24.78
CA THR A 92 -1.36 12.04 24.44
C THR A 92 -1.00 12.26 22.97
N LYS A 93 -1.94 12.68 22.11
CA LYS A 93 -1.62 12.98 20.71
C LYS A 93 -0.92 14.32 20.57
N GLN A 94 0.25 14.27 19.93
CA GLN A 94 1.02 15.45 19.55
C GLN A 94 0.16 16.35 18.66
N LYS A 95 -0.23 17.51 19.18
CA LYS A 95 -1.06 18.48 18.45
C LYS A 95 -0.29 18.95 17.21
N ARG A 96 -0.96 18.91 16.05
CA ARG A 96 -0.39 19.45 14.82
C ARG A 96 -0.15 20.95 14.99
N LYS A 97 1.06 21.38 14.64
CA LYS A 97 1.49 22.77 14.70
C LYS A 97 0.80 23.63 13.65
N PHE A 98 0.60 24.91 13.93
CA PHE A 98 -0.01 25.86 13.01
C PHE A 98 0.68 25.90 11.65
N SER A 99 2.02 25.99 11.64
CA SER A 99 2.80 26.03 10.40
C SER A 99 2.53 24.81 9.53
N SER A 100 2.21 23.63 10.12
CA SER A 100 2.04 22.33 9.44
C SER A 100 0.89 22.26 8.41
N PHE A 101 0.06 23.29 8.34
CA PHE A 101 -1.06 23.40 7.41
C PHE A 101 -0.75 24.26 6.18
N PHE A 102 0.38 24.97 6.16
CA PHE A 102 0.71 25.94 5.13
C PHE A 102 1.98 25.55 4.38
N LYS A 103 1.97 25.74 3.07
CA LYS A 103 3.15 25.63 2.22
C LYS A 103 4.00 26.90 2.32
N SER A 104 3.33 28.03 2.43
CA SER A 104 3.97 29.34 2.60
C SER A 104 3.03 30.36 3.22
N LEU A 105 3.62 31.38 3.81
CA LEU A 105 2.97 32.53 4.42
C LEU A 105 3.70 33.78 3.94
N VAL A 106 2.97 34.77 3.49
CA VAL A 106 3.51 36.07 3.06
C VAL A 106 2.76 37.16 3.82
N ILE A 107 3.49 38.10 4.41
CA ILE A 107 2.94 39.31 5.02
C ILE A 107 3.41 40.48 4.17
N GLU A 108 2.46 41.13 3.52
CA GLU A 108 2.68 42.36 2.77
C GLU A 108 2.32 43.56 3.65
N LEU A 109 3.29 44.43 3.89
CA LEU A 109 3.15 45.69 4.60
C LEU A 109 2.97 46.83 3.59
N ASP A 110 2.58 48.01 4.09
CA ASP A 110 2.44 49.19 3.25
C ASP A 110 3.78 49.55 2.55
N LYS A 111 3.77 49.46 1.21
CA LYS A 111 4.94 49.66 0.35
C LYS A 111 5.48 51.08 0.44
N ASP A 112 4.63 52.06 0.67
CA ASP A 112 5.04 53.46 0.75
C ASP A 112 5.81 53.76 2.04
N LEU A 113 5.54 52.99 3.11
CA LEU A 113 6.21 53.13 4.40
C LEU A 113 7.54 52.37 4.47
N TYR A 114 7.61 51.17 3.90
CA TYR A 114 8.77 50.28 4.05
C TYR A 114 9.63 50.14 2.79
N GLY A 115 9.20 50.74 1.68
CA GLY A 115 9.90 50.65 0.40
C GLY A 115 9.81 49.26 -0.25
N PRO A 116 10.35 49.11 -1.47
CA PRO A 116 10.19 47.90 -2.27
C PRO A 116 10.87 46.67 -1.64
N ASP A 117 11.92 46.84 -0.84
CA ASP A 117 12.72 45.71 -0.36
C ASP A 117 12.31 45.19 1.03
N ASN A 118 11.62 46.01 1.85
CA ASN A 118 11.29 45.65 3.23
C ASN A 118 9.79 45.47 3.52
N HIS A 119 8.93 45.76 2.55
CA HIS A 119 7.47 45.62 2.71
C HIS A 119 6.99 44.17 2.69
N LEU A 120 7.81 43.20 2.25
CA LEU A 120 7.45 41.78 2.21
C LEU A 120 8.18 40.97 3.27
N VAL A 121 7.44 40.10 3.96
CA VAL A 121 8.00 39.06 4.82
C VAL A 121 7.46 37.72 4.36
N GLU A 122 8.34 36.84 3.90
CA GLU A 122 7.97 35.55 3.31
C GLU A 122 8.52 34.40 4.14
N TRP A 123 7.67 33.39 4.34
CA TRP A 123 8.05 32.10 4.89
C TRP A 123 7.63 31.00 3.93
N HIS A 124 8.56 30.12 3.59
CA HIS A 124 8.32 28.96 2.74
C HIS A 124 8.72 27.69 3.49
N ARG A 125 7.84 26.70 3.48
CA ARG A 125 8.15 25.37 4.00
C ARG A 125 9.19 24.69 3.12
N THR A 126 10.23 24.17 3.75
CA THR A 126 11.22 23.25 3.18
C THR A 126 11.21 21.91 3.93
N ALA A 127 11.89 20.89 3.39
CA ALA A 127 11.96 19.57 4.00
C ALA A 127 12.60 19.56 5.41
N THR A 128 13.38 20.58 5.75
CA THR A 128 14.08 20.73 7.05
C THR A 128 13.45 21.76 7.96
N THR A 129 12.32 22.37 7.57
CA THR A 129 11.67 23.41 8.36
C THR A 129 11.14 22.85 9.68
N GLN A 130 11.48 23.50 10.79
CA GLN A 130 10.88 23.19 12.09
C GLN A 130 9.49 23.79 12.19
N GLU A 131 8.53 22.99 12.63
CA GLU A 131 7.13 23.41 12.74
C GLU A 131 6.89 24.28 13.98
N THR A 132 6.13 25.36 13.82
CA THR A 132 5.81 26.36 14.86
C THR A 132 4.31 26.62 14.97
N ASP A 133 3.85 27.12 16.12
CA ASP A 133 2.44 27.48 16.35
C ASP A 133 2.08 28.91 15.92
N GLY A 134 3.07 29.68 15.48
CA GLY A 134 2.87 31.04 15.00
C GLY A 134 4.14 31.68 14.45
N PHE A 135 3.93 32.86 13.87
CA PHE A 135 4.96 33.71 13.30
C PHE A 135 4.87 35.09 13.94
N GLN A 136 6.04 35.66 14.23
CA GLN A 136 6.16 36.97 14.86
C GLN A 136 7.05 37.86 13.98
N VAL A 137 6.55 39.05 13.65
CA VAL A 137 7.28 40.07 12.89
C VAL A 137 7.34 41.33 13.73
N LYS A 138 8.56 41.86 13.92
CA LYS A 138 8.79 43.11 14.64
C LYS A 138 9.51 44.10 13.73
N ARG A 139 9.01 45.33 13.67
CA ARG A 139 9.64 46.43 12.92
C ARG A 139 9.55 47.74 13.72
N PRO A 140 10.49 48.68 13.50
CA PRO A 140 10.37 50.02 14.03
C PRO A 140 9.25 50.79 13.29
N GLY A 141 8.64 51.74 14.00
CA GLY A 141 7.60 52.62 13.47
C GLY A 141 6.60 53.03 14.54
N ASP A 142 6.06 54.23 14.39
CA ASP A 142 5.11 54.92 15.27
C ASP A 142 3.82 55.33 14.56
N VAL A 143 3.61 54.82 13.34
CA VAL A 143 2.42 55.07 12.51
C VAL A 143 1.67 53.76 12.28
N ASN A 144 0.34 53.86 12.12
CA ASN A 144 -0.48 52.71 11.75
C ASN A 144 -0.06 52.13 10.40
N VAL A 145 0.10 50.80 10.34
CA VAL A 145 0.53 50.09 9.13
C VAL A 145 -0.59 49.17 8.66
N ARG A 146 -1.02 49.33 7.41
CA ARG A 146 -1.89 48.32 6.77
C ARG A 146 -1.04 47.13 6.36
N CYS A 147 -1.53 45.93 6.66
CA CYS A 147 -0.89 44.71 6.21
C CYS A 147 -1.89 43.70 5.67
N THR A 148 -1.41 42.89 4.73
CA THR A 148 -2.15 41.80 4.10
C THR A 148 -1.40 40.51 4.41
N VAL A 149 -2.07 39.58 5.08
CA VAL A 149 -1.53 38.24 5.37
C VAL A 149 -2.08 37.28 4.32
N LEU A 150 -1.18 36.71 3.52
CA LEU A 150 -1.49 35.69 2.51
C LEU A 150 -1.04 34.32 3.02
N LEU A 151 -1.99 33.41 3.16
CA LEU A 151 -1.77 32.06 3.66
C LEU A 151 -2.00 31.04 2.55
N MET A 152 -0.94 30.35 2.15
CA MET A 152 -1.00 29.31 1.11
C MET A 152 -1.06 27.94 1.78
N LEU A 153 -2.24 27.30 1.75
CA LEU A 153 -2.45 25.98 2.34
C LEU A 153 -1.60 24.91 1.63
N ASP A 154 -1.11 23.95 2.43
CA ASP A 154 -0.41 22.77 1.94
C ASP A 154 -1.39 21.62 1.74
N TYR A 155 -1.99 21.56 0.55
CA TYR A 155 -2.91 20.48 0.18
C TYR A 155 -2.14 19.19 -0.12
N GLN A 156 -2.40 18.15 0.68
CA GLN A 156 -1.81 16.82 0.47
C GLN A 156 -2.90 15.77 0.31
N PRO A 157 -3.19 15.28 -0.91
CA PRO A 157 -2.45 15.52 -2.16
C PRO A 157 -2.72 16.92 -2.77
N PRO A 158 -1.86 17.39 -3.70
CA PRO A 158 -1.99 18.71 -4.31
C PRO A 158 -3.36 18.93 -4.95
N GLN A 159 -4.01 20.02 -4.54
CA GLN A 159 -5.24 20.52 -5.15
C GLN A 159 -4.92 21.66 -6.13
N PHE A 160 -5.78 21.87 -7.11
CA PHE A 160 -5.64 22.86 -8.16
C PHE A 160 -6.94 23.63 -8.31
N LYS A 161 -6.83 24.92 -8.57
CA LYS A 161 -7.94 25.76 -9.01
C LYS A 161 -8.13 25.57 -10.51
N LEU A 162 -9.36 25.29 -10.93
CA LEU A 162 -9.66 25.09 -12.35
C LEU A 162 -9.83 26.44 -13.05
N ASP A 163 -9.57 26.47 -14.36
CA ASP A 163 -10.03 27.55 -15.23
C ASP A 163 -11.53 27.81 -15.00
N PRO A 164 -11.99 29.07 -14.90
CA PRO A 164 -13.39 29.40 -14.59
C PRO A 164 -14.43 28.72 -15.50
N ARG A 165 -14.10 28.51 -16.78
CA ARG A 165 -14.99 27.87 -17.76
C ARG A 165 -15.10 26.38 -17.48
N LEU A 166 -13.97 25.73 -17.21
CA LEU A 166 -13.93 24.32 -16.82
C LEU A 166 -14.58 24.09 -15.45
N ALA A 167 -14.34 24.99 -14.50
CA ALA A 167 -14.92 24.94 -13.16
C ALA A 167 -16.45 24.96 -13.21
N ARG A 168 -17.03 25.85 -14.04
CA ARG A 168 -18.47 25.95 -14.23
C ARG A 168 -19.05 24.72 -14.93
N LEU A 169 -18.32 24.15 -15.91
CA LEU A 169 -18.75 22.95 -16.62
C LEU A 169 -18.81 21.72 -15.71
N LEU A 170 -17.78 21.52 -14.88
CA LEU A 170 -17.65 20.36 -14.01
C LEU A 170 -18.32 20.55 -12.64
N GLY A 171 -18.70 21.78 -12.28
CA GLY A 171 -19.19 22.11 -10.94
C GLY A 171 -18.12 22.04 -9.86
N ILE A 172 -16.85 22.22 -10.22
CA ILE A 172 -15.69 22.05 -9.33
C ILE A 172 -14.82 23.29 -9.38
N HIS A 173 -14.64 23.96 -8.23
CA HIS A 173 -13.76 25.14 -8.14
C HIS A 173 -12.29 24.78 -7.88
N THR A 174 -12.04 23.99 -6.82
CA THR A 174 -10.70 23.58 -6.39
C THR A 174 -10.74 22.12 -5.94
N GLN A 175 -9.95 21.24 -6.58
CA GLN A 175 -9.90 19.81 -6.29
C GLN A 175 -8.58 19.18 -6.70
N THR A 176 -8.37 17.92 -6.33
CA THR A 176 -7.22 17.13 -6.77
C THR A 176 -7.35 16.72 -8.25
N ARG A 177 -6.21 16.57 -8.94
CA ARG A 177 -6.18 16.17 -10.36
C ARG A 177 -6.99 14.89 -10.67
N PRO A 178 -6.93 13.81 -9.86
CA PRO A 178 -7.73 12.61 -10.13
C PRO A 178 -9.24 12.86 -10.05
N VAL A 179 -9.71 13.65 -9.08
CA VAL A 179 -11.13 14.00 -8.93
C VAL A 179 -11.61 14.84 -10.11
N ILE A 180 -10.79 15.78 -10.58
CA ILE A 180 -11.10 16.60 -11.77
C ILE A 180 -11.22 15.72 -13.02
N ILE A 181 -10.30 14.78 -13.22
CA ILE A 181 -10.36 13.83 -14.35
C ILE A 181 -11.61 12.95 -14.25
N GLN A 182 -11.97 12.48 -13.06
CA GLN A 182 -13.19 11.69 -12.84
C GLN A 182 -14.45 12.50 -13.15
N ALA A 183 -14.49 13.78 -12.76
CA ALA A 183 -15.62 14.66 -13.08
C ALA A 183 -15.73 14.93 -14.59
N LEU A 184 -14.60 15.15 -15.27
CA LEU A 184 -14.56 15.26 -16.72
C LEU A 184 -15.01 13.97 -17.41
N TRP A 185 -14.58 12.80 -16.91
CA TRP A 185 -15.05 11.50 -17.38
C TRP A 185 -16.55 11.33 -17.19
N GLN A 186 -17.08 11.74 -16.03
CA GLN A 186 -18.51 11.69 -15.75
C GLN A 186 -19.30 12.60 -16.72
N TYR A 187 -18.78 13.79 -17.04
CA TYR A 187 -19.35 14.67 -18.06
C TYR A 187 -19.39 13.98 -19.43
N ILE A 188 -18.25 13.44 -19.89
CA ILE A 188 -18.11 12.73 -21.17
C ILE A 188 -19.12 11.57 -21.26
N LYS A 189 -19.24 10.78 -20.20
CA LYS A 189 -20.15 9.63 -20.14
C LYS A 189 -21.62 10.05 -20.17
N THR A 190 -21.97 11.09 -19.41
CA THR A 190 -23.35 11.60 -19.33
C THR A 190 -23.81 12.16 -20.68
N HIS A 191 -22.92 12.85 -21.38
CA HIS A 191 -23.19 13.45 -22.70
C HIS A 191 -22.88 12.53 -23.88
N LYS A 192 -22.48 11.26 -23.63
CA LYS A 192 -22.13 10.26 -24.65
C LYS A 192 -21.11 10.77 -25.68
N LEU A 193 -20.09 11.48 -25.19
CA LEU A 193 -19.07 12.13 -26.03
C LEU A 193 -17.92 11.18 -26.42
N GLN A 194 -17.95 9.93 -25.97
CA GLN A 194 -17.00 8.91 -26.43
C GLN A 194 -17.39 8.42 -27.82
N ASP A 195 -16.43 8.36 -28.74
CA ASP A 195 -16.67 7.88 -30.09
C ASP A 195 -17.06 6.38 -30.08
N PRO A 196 -18.19 5.99 -30.70
CA PRO A 196 -18.65 4.60 -30.69
C PRO A 196 -17.79 3.66 -31.54
N HIS A 197 -17.08 4.18 -32.56
CA HIS A 197 -16.24 3.40 -33.46
C HIS A 197 -14.80 3.35 -32.96
N GLU A 198 -14.30 4.47 -32.42
CA GLU A 198 -12.96 4.57 -31.85
C GLU A 198 -13.00 4.96 -30.36
N ARG A 199 -13.16 3.98 -29.48
CA ARG A 199 -13.37 4.19 -28.03
C ARG A 199 -12.21 4.90 -27.30
N GLU A 200 -11.07 5.08 -27.93
CA GLU A 200 -9.94 5.86 -27.38
C GLU A 200 -10.11 7.38 -27.55
N PHE A 201 -11.08 7.82 -28.37
CA PHE A 201 -11.35 9.21 -28.65
C PHE A 201 -12.60 9.74 -27.96
N VAL A 202 -12.50 11.01 -27.59
CA VAL A 202 -13.58 11.89 -27.15
C VAL A 202 -13.87 12.88 -28.26
N ILE A 203 -15.14 12.95 -28.66
CA ILE A 203 -15.67 13.99 -29.54
C ILE A 203 -16.07 15.16 -28.64
N CYS A 204 -15.29 16.24 -28.68
CA CYS A 204 -15.55 17.39 -27.84
C CYS A 204 -16.83 18.08 -28.32
N ASP A 205 -17.78 18.31 -27.41
CA ASP A 205 -18.95 19.13 -27.69
C ASP A 205 -18.59 20.63 -27.73
N LYS A 206 -19.59 21.49 -27.97
CA LYS A 206 -19.38 22.95 -28.07
C LYS A 206 -18.68 23.54 -26.84
N TYR A 207 -18.91 23.00 -25.65
CA TYR A 207 -18.33 23.50 -24.40
C TYR A 207 -16.89 23.00 -24.21
N LEU A 208 -16.62 21.72 -24.49
CA LEU A 208 -15.28 21.16 -24.43
C LEU A 208 -14.36 21.71 -25.52
N GLN A 209 -14.87 21.93 -26.73
CA GLN A 209 -14.12 22.58 -27.82
C GLN A 209 -13.64 23.97 -27.41
N GLN A 210 -14.51 24.69 -26.72
CA GLN A 210 -14.26 26.01 -26.22
C GLN A 210 -13.16 26.07 -25.15
N ILE A 211 -12.99 25.01 -24.37
CA ILE A 211 -12.06 24.92 -23.24
C ILE A 211 -10.73 24.27 -23.67
N PHE A 212 -10.78 23.17 -24.40
CA PHE A 212 -9.61 22.38 -24.82
C PHE A 212 -9.08 22.76 -26.19
N GLU A 213 -9.78 23.64 -26.91
CA GLU A 213 -9.40 24.15 -28.24
C GLU A 213 -9.18 23.01 -29.24
N SER A 214 -9.98 21.95 -29.11
CA SER A 214 -9.93 20.78 -29.97
C SER A 214 -11.31 20.21 -30.22
N GLN A 215 -11.59 19.84 -31.47
CA GLN A 215 -12.82 19.17 -31.88
C GLN A 215 -12.86 17.70 -31.43
N ARG A 216 -11.68 17.05 -31.37
CA ARG A 216 -11.54 15.63 -31.05
C ARG A 216 -10.21 15.40 -30.33
N MET A 217 -10.21 14.61 -29.27
CA MET A 217 -8.98 14.34 -28.49
C MET A 217 -8.94 12.89 -28.00
N LYS A 218 -7.74 12.35 -27.79
CA LYS A 218 -7.59 11.02 -27.17
C LYS A 218 -7.69 11.08 -25.65
N PHE A 219 -8.16 10.01 -25.00
CA PHE A 219 -8.14 9.92 -23.52
C PHE A 219 -6.74 10.09 -22.92
N SER A 220 -5.71 9.61 -23.61
CA SER A 220 -4.31 9.75 -23.19
C SER A 220 -3.80 11.19 -23.20
N GLU A 221 -4.41 12.08 -23.99
CA GLU A 221 -4.03 13.49 -24.10
C GLU A 221 -4.65 14.36 -23.01
N ILE A 222 -5.73 13.89 -22.38
CA ILE A 222 -6.50 14.64 -21.37
C ILE A 222 -5.60 15.14 -20.23
N PRO A 223 -4.71 14.34 -19.60
CA PRO A 223 -3.89 14.83 -18.50
C PRO A 223 -2.98 16.00 -18.90
N GLN A 224 -2.42 15.97 -20.11
CA GLN A 224 -1.54 17.02 -20.61
C GLN A 224 -2.34 18.28 -20.98
N ARG A 225 -3.45 18.13 -21.68
CA ARG A 225 -4.35 19.24 -22.04
C ARG A 225 -4.95 19.91 -20.80
N LEU A 226 -5.32 19.11 -19.81
CA LEU A 226 -5.85 19.59 -18.54
C LEU A 226 -4.77 20.36 -17.76
N HIS A 227 -3.49 19.99 -17.86
CA HIS A 227 -2.43 20.64 -17.09
C HIS A 227 -2.37 22.16 -17.28
N ALA A 228 -2.60 22.65 -18.51
CA ALA A 228 -2.63 24.07 -18.83
C ALA A 228 -3.83 24.82 -18.22
N LEU A 229 -4.87 24.10 -17.80
CA LEU A 229 -6.10 24.64 -17.21
C LEU A 229 -6.14 24.50 -15.68
N LEU A 230 -5.06 24.00 -15.08
CA LEU A 230 -4.93 23.80 -13.64
C LEU A 230 -3.97 24.83 -13.06
N MET A 231 -4.50 25.79 -12.31
CA MET A 231 -3.73 26.82 -11.63
C MET A 231 -3.49 26.44 -10.15
N PRO A 232 -2.46 26.99 -9.50
CA PRO A 232 -2.31 26.87 -8.06
C PRO A 232 -3.59 27.35 -7.33
N PRO A 233 -3.94 26.74 -6.18
CA PRO A 233 -5.03 27.23 -5.34
C PRO A 233 -4.81 28.69 -4.92
N GLU A 234 -5.90 29.44 -4.78
CA GLU A 234 -5.81 30.82 -4.29
C GLU A 234 -5.38 30.84 -2.82
N PRO A 235 -4.51 31.79 -2.44
CA PRO A 235 -4.17 31.99 -1.04
C PRO A 235 -5.38 32.54 -0.27
N ILE A 236 -5.42 32.27 1.03
CA ILE A 236 -6.36 32.94 1.93
C ILE A 236 -5.77 34.32 2.23
N ILE A 237 -6.53 35.37 1.95
CA ILE A 237 -6.12 36.77 2.10
C ILE A 237 -6.83 37.37 3.32
N ILE A 238 -6.05 37.86 4.28
CA ILE A 238 -6.57 38.54 5.48
C ILE A 238 -5.98 39.95 5.54
N ASN A 239 -6.84 40.95 5.47
CA ASN A 239 -6.45 42.36 5.61
C ASN A 239 -6.50 42.74 7.09
N HIS A 240 -5.42 43.30 7.61
CA HIS A 240 -5.30 43.75 9.00
C HIS A 240 -4.65 45.14 9.09
N VAL A 241 -4.95 45.88 10.15
CA VAL A 241 -4.31 47.17 10.42
C VAL A 241 -3.58 47.08 11.74
N ILE A 242 -2.26 47.27 11.69
CA ILE A 242 -1.41 47.35 12.87
C ILE A 242 -1.61 48.74 13.47
N SER A 243 -2.37 48.80 14.56
CA SER A 243 -2.65 50.03 15.31
C SER A 243 -1.53 50.31 16.32
N VAL A 244 -1.11 51.57 16.41
CA VAL A 244 -0.16 52.07 17.42
C VAL A 244 -0.86 52.61 18.67
N ASP A 245 -2.20 52.64 18.68
CA ASP A 245 -2.97 53.13 19.82
C ASP A 245 -2.84 52.18 21.03
N PRO A 246 -2.41 52.66 22.21
CA PRO A 246 -2.34 51.88 23.45
C PRO A 246 -3.66 51.18 23.82
N ASN A 247 -4.81 51.74 23.44
CA ASN A 247 -6.13 51.16 23.74
C ASN A 247 -6.47 49.95 22.86
N ASP A 248 -5.79 49.77 21.73
CA ASP A 248 -6.10 48.74 20.73
C ASP A 248 -5.19 47.50 20.84
N GLN A 249 -4.18 47.53 21.71
CA GLN A 249 -3.13 46.51 21.84
C GLN A 249 -3.59 45.10 22.27
N LYS A 250 -4.87 44.93 22.62
CA LYS A 250 -5.45 43.64 23.06
C LYS A 250 -6.51 43.09 22.11
N LYS A 251 -6.76 43.71 20.96
CA LYS A 251 -7.72 43.17 19.98
C LYS A 251 -7.06 42.09 19.14
N THR A 252 -7.36 40.83 19.48
CA THR A 252 -7.00 39.68 18.64
C THR A 252 -8.11 39.42 17.63
N ALA A 253 -7.83 39.60 16.35
CA ALA A 253 -8.72 39.19 15.28
C ALA A 253 -8.66 37.66 15.12
N CYS A 254 -9.83 37.01 15.05
CA CYS A 254 -9.95 35.56 14.95
C CYS A 254 -10.62 35.17 13.62
N TYR A 255 -9.97 34.30 12.85
CA TYR A 255 -10.49 33.81 11.57
C TYR A 255 -10.53 32.27 11.59
N ASP A 256 -11.68 31.69 11.28
CA ASP A 256 -11.83 30.24 11.18
C ASP A 256 -11.76 29.81 9.72
N ILE A 257 -10.85 28.89 9.40
CA ILE A 257 -10.72 28.31 8.06
C ILE A 257 -10.87 26.79 8.12
N ASP A 258 -11.39 26.19 7.05
CA ASP A 258 -11.49 24.74 6.93
C ASP A 258 -10.17 24.16 6.43
N VAL A 259 -9.63 23.19 7.16
CA VAL A 259 -8.41 22.44 6.79
C VAL A 259 -8.68 20.95 6.77
N GLU A 260 -7.99 20.23 5.90
CA GLU A 260 -8.07 18.79 5.78
C GLU A 260 -7.02 18.09 6.66
N VAL A 261 -7.47 17.16 7.51
CA VAL A 261 -6.64 16.37 8.41
C VAL A 261 -6.77 14.89 8.08
N ASP A 262 -5.68 14.14 8.17
CA ASP A 262 -5.70 12.68 8.04
C ASP A 262 -6.63 12.06 9.10
N ASP A 263 -7.43 11.08 8.68
CA ASP A 263 -8.26 10.31 9.61
C ASP A 263 -7.38 9.46 10.56
N THR A 264 -7.77 9.44 11.83
CA THR A 264 -7.19 8.57 12.87
C THR A 264 -7.21 7.07 12.53
N LEU A 265 -8.16 6.64 11.69
CA LEU A 265 -8.23 5.27 11.17
C LEU A 265 -6.94 4.84 10.46
N LYS A 266 -6.23 5.78 9.80
CA LYS A 266 -4.96 5.49 9.12
C LYS A 266 -3.92 4.89 10.06
N THR A 267 -3.81 5.40 11.29
CA THR A 267 -2.86 4.89 12.28
C THR A 267 -3.25 3.49 12.75
N GLN A 268 -4.54 3.27 13.02
CA GLN A 268 -5.07 1.96 13.44
C GLN A 268 -4.88 0.90 12.35
N MET A 269 -5.17 1.26 11.09
CA MET A 269 -4.97 0.39 9.92
C MET A 269 -3.50 0.01 9.73
N ASN A 270 -2.57 0.96 9.85
CA ASN A 270 -1.13 0.67 9.78
C ASN A 270 -0.67 -0.24 10.94
N SER A 271 -1.18 -0.01 12.15
CA SER A 271 -0.89 -0.86 13.31
C SER A 271 -1.36 -2.31 13.07
N PHE A 272 -2.57 -2.50 12.52
CA PHE A 272 -3.06 -3.83 12.14
C PHE A 272 -2.13 -4.51 11.13
N LEU A 273 -1.74 -3.81 10.05
CA LEU A 273 -0.86 -4.37 9.02
C LEU A 273 0.50 -4.83 9.59
N LEU A 274 1.07 -4.08 10.53
CA LEU A 274 2.32 -4.44 11.20
C LEU A 274 2.13 -5.62 12.15
N SER A 275 1.04 -5.65 12.92
CA SER A 275 0.76 -6.75 13.87
C SER A 275 0.64 -8.11 13.17
N THR A 276 0.08 -8.14 11.96
CA THR A 276 -0.05 -9.38 11.16
C THR A 276 1.28 -9.92 10.61
N ALA A 277 2.39 -9.19 10.73
CA ALA A 277 3.70 -9.63 10.25
C ALA A 277 4.48 -10.47 11.30
N SER A 278 4.09 -10.39 12.57
CA SER A 278 4.76 -11.10 13.67
C SER A 278 4.18 -12.51 13.88
N GLN A 279 4.40 -13.41 12.92
CA GLN A 279 3.84 -14.77 12.90
C GLN A 279 4.83 -15.88 13.32
N GLN A 280 5.92 -15.53 14.01
CA GLN A 280 6.95 -16.52 14.39
C GLN A 280 6.39 -17.63 15.29
N GLU A 281 5.48 -17.30 16.21
CA GLU A 281 4.84 -18.28 17.08
C GLU A 281 3.94 -19.25 16.29
N ILE A 282 3.23 -18.76 15.27
CA ILE A 282 2.40 -19.60 14.39
C ILE A 282 3.27 -20.61 13.64
N ALA A 283 4.38 -20.16 13.05
CA ALA A 283 5.30 -21.06 12.35
C ALA A 283 5.89 -22.14 13.28
N ALA A 284 6.17 -21.80 14.53
CA ALA A 284 6.63 -22.78 15.52
C ALA A 284 5.53 -23.81 15.86
N LEU A 285 4.27 -23.38 15.99
CA LEU A 285 3.13 -24.26 16.21
C LEU A 285 2.88 -25.17 15.01
N ASP A 286 2.98 -24.66 13.78
CA ASP A 286 2.81 -25.44 12.55
C ASP A 286 3.86 -26.54 12.44
N ASN A 287 5.12 -26.24 12.76
CA ASN A 287 6.18 -27.25 12.77
C ASN A 287 5.89 -28.36 13.79
N LYS A 288 5.41 -27.99 14.98
CA LYS A 288 5.03 -28.96 16.02
C LYS A 288 3.83 -29.81 15.58
N ILE A 289 2.86 -29.24 14.87
CA ILE A 289 1.74 -29.97 14.27
C ILE A 289 2.27 -30.99 13.25
N HIS A 290 3.19 -30.59 12.36
CA HIS A 290 3.78 -31.47 11.35
C HIS A 290 4.52 -32.65 11.97
N GLU A 291 5.39 -32.40 12.96
CA GLU A 291 6.12 -33.45 13.68
C GLU A 291 5.17 -34.43 14.39
N THR A 292 4.11 -33.90 15.00
CA THR A 292 3.08 -34.73 15.65
C THR A 292 2.31 -35.58 14.64
N ILE A 293 2.00 -35.05 13.46
CA ILE A 293 1.34 -35.82 12.39
C ILE A 293 2.26 -36.93 11.86
N GLU A 294 3.56 -36.66 11.71
CA GLU A 294 4.52 -37.66 11.26
C GLU A 294 4.62 -38.82 12.25
N THR A 295 4.75 -38.52 13.54
CA THR A 295 4.77 -39.55 14.59
C THR A 295 3.46 -40.34 14.64
N ILE A 296 2.30 -39.69 14.48
CA ILE A 296 1.00 -40.37 14.34
C ILE A 296 0.99 -41.34 13.16
N ASN A 297 1.54 -40.95 12.00
CA ASN A 297 1.62 -41.82 10.82
C ASN A 297 2.53 -43.02 11.05
N GLN A 298 3.69 -42.83 11.69
CA GLN A 298 4.60 -43.93 12.05
C GLN A 298 3.94 -44.92 13.03
N LEU A 299 3.23 -44.42 14.04
CA LEU A 299 2.50 -45.27 14.99
C LEU A 299 1.32 -45.99 14.32
N LYS A 300 0.66 -45.37 13.33
CA LYS A 300 -0.39 -46.01 12.54
C LYS A 300 0.13 -47.22 11.78
N THR A 301 1.25 -47.07 11.06
CA THR A 301 1.82 -48.17 10.27
C THR A 301 2.26 -49.31 11.18
N GLN A 302 2.91 -49.02 12.31
CA GLN A 302 3.26 -50.02 13.32
C GLN A 302 2.02 -50.73 13.87
N ARG A 303 0.96 -49.99 14.22
CA ARG A 303 -0.29 -50.58 14.71
C ARG A 303 -0.93 -51.50 13.67
N GLU A 304 -1.02 -51.05 12.42
CA GLU A 304 -1.59 -51.85 11.33
C GLU A 304 -0.79 -53.13 11.07
N PHE A 305 0.54 -53.05 11.08
CA PHE A 305 1.44 -54.20 10.97
C PHE A 305 1.19 -55.23 12.09
N MET A 306 1.10 -54.78 13.34
CA MET A 306 0.84 -55.66 14.49
C MET A 306 -0.56 -56.29 14.41
N LEU A 307 -1.56 -55.52 13.96
CA LEU A 307 -2.93 -56.03 13.79
C LEU A 307 -3.08 -57.02 12.64
N SER A 308 -2.38 -56.82 11.51
CA SER A 308 -2.39 -57.78 10.40
C SER A 308 -1.74 -59.09 10.82
N PHE A 309 -0.62 -59.04 11.54
CA PHE A 309 0.02 -60.24 12.10
C PHE A 309 -0.91 -60.97 13.08
N ALA A 310 -1.55 -60.24 14.00
CA ALA A 310 -2.44 -60.85 15.00
C ALA A 310 -3.71 -61.46 14.40
N ARG A 311 -4.16 -60.99 13.23
CA ARG A 311 -5.38 -61.49 12.56
C ARG A 311 -5.13 -62.79 11.80
N ASP A 312 -4.05 -62.86 11.03
CA ASP A 312 -3.64 -64.08 10.30
C ASP A 312 -2.10 -64.13 10.23
N PRO A 313 -1.44 -64.73 11.23
CA PRO A 313 0.02 -64.71 11.31
C PRO A 313 0.68 -65.52 10.19
N GLN A 314 0.03 -66.58 9.70
CA GLN A 314 0.61 -67.42 8.64
C GLN A 314 0.56 -66.70 7.29
N GLY A 315 -0.61 -66.17 6.91
CA GLY A 315 -0.75 -65.37 5.68
C GLY A 315 0.17 -64.16 5.72
N PHE A 316 0.19 -63.45 6.85
CA PHE A 316 1.04 -62.27 7.03
C PHE A 316 2.54 -62.57 6.88
N ILE A 317 3.06 -63.66 7.47
CA ILE A 317 4.49 -64.02 7.33
C ILE A 317 4.83 -64.29 5.85
N ASN A 318 3.94 -64.96 5.11
CA ASN A 318 4.16 -65.22 3.68
C ASN A 318 4.20 -63.91 2.88
N ASP A 319 3.26 -63.00 3.14
CA ASP A 319 3.21 -61.68 2.50
C ASP A 319 4.44 -60.83 2.87
N TRP A 320 4.87 -60.90 4.13
CA TRP A 320 6.04 -60.18 4.63
C TRP A 320 7.33 -60.67 3.97
N LEU A 321 7.53 -61.99 3.84
CA LEU A 321 8.69 -62.56 3.12
C LEU A 321 8.69 -62.13 1.65
N GLN A 322 7.54 -62.13 0.99
CA GLN A 322 7.41 -61.66 -0.39
C GLN A 322 7.74 -60.16 -0.52
N SER A 323 7.24 -59.34 0.40
CA SER A 323 7.54 -57.89 0.43
C SER A 323 9.02 -57.64 0.63
N GLN A 324 9.63 -58.23 1.67
CA GLN A 324 11.06 -58.05 1.95
C GLN A 324 11.95 -58.53 0.79
N CYS A 325 11.58 -59.62 0.12
CA CYS A 325 12.30 -60.10 -1.07
C CYS A 325 12.20 -59.09 -2.22
N ARG A 326 11.01 -58.51 -2.45
CA ARG A 326 10.80 -57.48 -3.47
C ARG A 326 11.59 -56.20 -3.16
N ASP A 327 11.56 -55.75 -1.92
CA ASP A 327 12.26 -54.54 -1.47
C ASP A 327 13.78 -54.73 -1.60
N LEU A 328 14.30 -55.89 -1.19
CA LEU A 328 15.72 -56.21 -1.34
C LEU A 328 16.15 -56.24 -2.81
N LYS A 329 15.36 -56.88 -3.68
CA LYS A 329 15.60 -56.89 -5.14
C LYS A 329 15.63 -55.47 -5.71
N THR A 330 14.71 -54.62 -5.27
CA THR A 330 14.63 -53.21 -5.70
C THR A 330 15.84 -52.41 -5.23
N MET A 331 16.29 -52.62 -3.99
CA MET A 331 17.46 -51.92 -3.44
C MET A 331 18.81 -52.39 -4.01
N THR A 332 18.85 -53.59 -4.59
CA THR A 332 20.08 -54.22 -5.11
C THR A 332 20.09 -54.36 -6.63
N ASP A 333 19.07 -53.82 -7.31
CA ASP A 333 18.84 -53.95 -8.75
C ASP A 333 18.85 -55.41 -9.26
N VAL A 334 18.56 -56.36 -8.37
CA VAL A 334 18.45 -57.78 -8.72
C VAL A 334 17.14 -58.02 -9.44
N VAL A 335 17.23 -58.39 -10.70
CA VAL A 335 16.09 -58.72 -11.56
C VAL A 335 15.85 -60.21 -11.65
N GLY A 336 14.62 -60.59 -11.96
CA GLY A 336 14.25 -62.00 -12.15
C GLY A 336 13.91 -62.74 -10.86
N ASN A 337 13.40 -63.95 -11.03
CA ASN A 337 13.11 -64.86 -9.93
C ASN A 337 13.67 -66.24 -10.31
N PRO A 338 14.87 -66.62 -9.83
CA PRO A 338 15.55 -67.83 -10.26
C PRO A 338 14.74 -69.11 -9.95
N GLU A 339 13.85 -69.07 -8.96
CA GLU A 339 12.96 -70.19 -8.64
C GLU A 339 11.81 -70.35 -9.64
N GLU A 340 11.33 -69.26 -10.24
CA GLU A 340 10.38 -69.34 -11.35
C GLU A 340 11.08 -69.73 -12.65
N GLU A 341 12.25 -69.15 -12.92
CA GLU A 341 13.05 -69.45 -14.13
C GLU A 341 13.49 -70.92 -14.20
N ARG A 342 13.56 -71.63 -13.06
CA ARG A 342 13.83 -73.07 -13.00
C ARG A 342 12.66 -73.95 -13.46
N ARG A 343 11.44 -73.42 -13.43
CA ARG A 343 10.21 -74.19 -13.70
C ARG A 343 9.85 -74.15 -15.18
N ALA A 344 9.41 -75.28 -15.73
CA ALA A 344 9.08 -75.37 -17.15
C ALA A 344 7.95 -74.41 -17.55
N GLU A 345 7.00 -74.17 -16.64
CA GLU A 345 5.87 -73.25 -16.76
C GLU A 345 6.29 -71.82 -17.14
N PHE A 346 7.48 -71.39 -16.70
CA PHE A 346 8.03 -70.07 -17.01
C PHE A 346 8.28 -69.90 -18.52
N TYR A 347 8.59 -70.97 -19.24
CA TYR A 347 8.90 -70.95 -20.67
C TYR A 347 7.68 -71.17 -21.58
N PHE A 348 6.48 -71.36 -21.02
CA PHE A 348 5.22 -71.43 -21.78
C PHE A 348 4.52 -70.06 -21.91
N GLN A 349 5.24 -68.97 -21.65
CA GLN A 349 4.69 -67.61 -21.73
C GLN A 349 4.69 -67.08 -23.18
N PRO A 350 3.82 -66.10 -23.51
CA PRO A 350 3.71 -65.56 -24.87
C PRO A 350 5.02 -65.01 -25.44
N TRP A 351 5.93 -64.53 -24.59
CA TRP A 351 7.22 -63.99 -24.99
C TRP A 351 8.22 -65.07 -25.45
N ALA A 352 7.98 -66.35 -25.16
CA ALA A 352 8.95 -67.42 -25.40
C ALA A 352 9.32 -67.59 -26.88
N GLN A 353 8.34 -67.55 -27.78
CA GLN A 353 8.56 -67.68 -29.23
C GLN A 353 9.40 -66.51 -29.76
N GLU A 354 9.08 -65.28 -29.37
CA GLU A 354 9.85 -64.11 -29.79
C GLU A 354 11.27 -64.14 -29.20
N ALA A 355 11.41 -64.54 -27.94
CA ALA A 355 12.69 -64.64 -27.26
C ALA A 355 13.64 -65.63 -27.97
N VAL A 356 13.16 -66.80 -28.40
CA VAL A 356 13.99 -67.74 -29.17
C VAL A 356 14.37 -67.18 -30.54
N CYS A 357 13.49 -66.43 -31.21
CA CYS A 357 13.82 -65.77 -32.47
C CYS A 357 14.93 -64.72 -32.30
N ARG A 358 14.82 -63.86 -31.27
CA ARG A 358 15.85 -62.85 -30.94
C ARG A 358 17.17 -63.51 -30.56
N TYR A 359 17.12 -64.57 -29.75
CA TYR A 359 18.30 -65.37 -29.38
C TYR A 359 18.95 -66.02 -30.61
N PHE A 360 18.16 -66.63 -31.49
CA PHE A 360 18.68 -67.28 -32.68
C PHE A 360 19.35 -66.29 -33.63
N TYR A 361 18.72 -65.13 -33.85
CA TYR A 361 19.30 -64.05 -34.65
C TYR A 361 20.66 -63.59 -34.09
N SER A 362 20.74 -63.28 -32.78
CA SER A 362 22.00 -62.85 -32.16
C SER A 362 23.08 -63.94 -32.21
N LYS A 363 22.69 -65.20 -32.01
CA LYS A 363 23.62 -66.33 -32.07
C LYS A 363 24.17 -66.57 -33.48
N VAL A 364 23.34 -66.43 -34.51
CA VAL A 364 23.78 -66.51 -35.91
C VAL A 364 24.77 -65.39 -36.24
N GLN A 365 24.49 -64.14 -35.81
CA GLN A 365 25.45 -63.04 -36.01
C GLN A 365 26.77 -63.28 -35.30
N GLN A 366 26.74 -63.79 -34.06
CA GLN A 366 27.95 -64.15 -33.32
C GLN A 366 28.76 -65.23 -34.06
N ARG A 367 28.11 -66.31 -34.53
CA ARG A 367 28.77 -67.38 -35.30
C ARG A 367 29.34 -66.87 -36.62
N ARG A 368 28.63 -65.96 -37.29
CA ARG A 368 29.10 -65.31 -38.51
C ARG A 368 30.35 -64.49 -38.24
N GLN A 369 30.37 -63.71 -37.16
CA GLN A 369 31.52 -62.91 -36.75
C GLN A 369 32.73 -63.79 -36.38
N GLU A 370 32.51 -64.91 -35.66
CA GLU A 370 33.55 -65.90 -35.36
C GLU A 370 34.15 -66.49 -36.64
N LEU A 371 33.31 -66.83 -37.63
CA LEU A 371 33.73 -67.35 -38.94
C LEU A 371 34.47 -66.30 -39.77
N GLU A 372 33.97 -65.07 -39.83
CA GLU A 372 34.62 -63.95 -40.54
C GLU A 372 36.00 -63.65 -39.92
N GLN A 373 36.12 -63.68 -38.59
CA GLN A 373 37.40 -63.55 -37.89
C GLN A 373 38.35 -64.72 -38.18
N ALA A 374 37.85 -65.97 -38.13
CA ALA A 374 38.66 -67.17 -38.39
C ALA A 374 39.14 -67.27 -39.84
N LEU A 375 38.35 -66.77 -40.79
CA LEU A 375 38.66 -66.75 -42.23
C LEU A 375 39.44 -65.50 -42.65
N GLY A 376 39.77 -64.58 -41.73
CA GLY A 376 40.54 -63.36 -42.03
C GLY A 376 39.81 -62.35 -42.91
N ILE A 377 38.48 -62.47 -43.05
CA ILE A 377 37.66 -61.60 -43.89
C ILE A 377 37.36 -60.33 -43.09
N ARG A 378 38.24 -59.31 -43.21
CA ARG A 378 37.91 -57.95 -42.76
C ARG A 378 36.99 -57.32 -43.79
N ASN A 379 35.71 -57.15 -43.45
CA ASN A 379 34.84 -56.23 -44.19
C ASN A 379 35.37 -54.81 -43.99
N THR A 380 35.85 -54.18 -45.07
CA THR A 380 35.97 -52.72 -45.19
C THR A 380 34.60 -52.08 -45.18
#